data_AF-A0A372RG84-F1
#
_entry.id   AF-A0A372RG84-F1
#
_cell.length_a   1.000
_cell.length_b   1.000
_cell.length_c   1.000
_cell.angle_alpha   90.00
_cell.angle_beta   90.00
_cell.angle_gamma   90.00
#
_symmetry.space_group_name_H-M   'P 1'
#
loop_
_entity.id
_entity.type
_entity.pdbx_description
1 polymer ?
#
loop_
_entity_poly.entity_id
_entity_poly.type
_entity_poly.pdbx_seq_one_letter_code
_entity_poly.pdbx_strand_id
1 'polypeptide(L)'
;NFWITPYHDVSHDINLAIKICQGLRPRFNIKVPQLFVHLIKKCLDAYPLNRPKTEEIRKILSEWYDRLSRSDSEWDDRLYDQSDQSELQKQIKEADEINSSLPSNSILSISLGLTYETHSEAVYTSRLLNFNNLPEPKNSDDYYDERNDNIISEKFSGK
;
A
#
# COMPACT_ATOMS: atom_id res chain seq x y z
N ASN A 1 -13.85 6.97 9.08
CA ASN A 1 -12.83 6.87 8.02
C ASN A 1 -11.62 6.17 8.60
N PHE A 2 -11.43 4.90 8.23
CA PHE A 2 -10.54 3.92 8.90
C PHE A 2 -9.11 3.89 8.33
N TRP A 3 -8.67 4.95 7.64
CA TRP A 3 -7.46 4.92 6.81
C TRP A 3 -6.59 6.13 7.08
N ILE A 4 -5.33 5.92 7.51
CA ILE A 4 -4.32 6.97 7.51
C ILE A 4 -4.09 7.40 6.06
N THR A 5 -4.26 8.68 5.81
CA THR A 5 -4.00 9.24 4.48
C THR A 5 -2.49 9.32 4.23
N PRO A 6 -2.02 8.98 3.01
CA PRO A 6 -0.62 9.13 2.67
C PRO A 6 -0.11 10.54 3.00
N TYR A 7 1.07 10.61 3.61
CA TYR A 7 1.75 11.86 3.93
C TYR A 7 0.98 12.81 4.88
N HIS A 8 0.11 12.27 5.74
CA HIS A 8 -0.67 13.03 6.74
C HIS A 8 0.12 13.98 7.61
N ASP A 9 1.30 13.60 8.03
CA ASP A 9 2.13 14.28 9.01
C ASP A 9 3.06 15.34 8.39
N VAL A 10 2.96 15.59 7.08
CA VAL A 10 3.84 16.52 6.37
C VAL A 10 3.07 17.51 5.50
N SER A 11 3.67 18.70 5.27
CA SER A 11 3.13 19.67 4.32
C SER A 11 3.07 19.09 2.91
N HIS A 12 1.97 19.34 2.19
CA HIS A 12 1.84 18.97 0.78
C HIS A 12 2.49 20.05 -0.11
N ASP A 13 3.77 20.34 0.09
CA ASP A 13 4.49 21.41 -0.59
C ASP A 13 5.45 20.87 -1.67
N ILE A 14 6.30 21.77 -2.18
CA ILE A 14 7.34 21.42 -3.17
C ILE A 14 8.37 20.45 -2.57
N ASN A 15 8.63 20.49 -1.26
CA ASN A 15 9.60 19.61 -0.63
C ASN A 15 9.09 18.17 -0.65
N LEU A 16 7.80 17.96 -0.36
CA LEU A 16 7.19 16.63 -0.50
C LEU A 16 7.22 16.17 -1.96
N ALA A 17 6.91 17.05 -2.92
CA ALA A 17 6.98 16.71 -4.34
C ALA A 17 8.38 16.27 -4.78
N ILE A 18 9.43 16.99 -4.35
CA ILE A 18 10.83 16.63 -4.61
C ILE A 18 11.15 15.25 -4.03
N LYS A 19 10.78 14.99 -2.77
CA LYS A 19 11.00 13.68 -2.14
C LYS A 19 10.31 12.55 -2.92
N ILE A 20 9.08 12.77 -3.40
CA ILE A 20 8.35 11.79 -4.22
C ILE A 20 9.07 11.55 -5.56
N CYS A 21 9.49 12.60 -6.25
CA CYS A 21 10.30 12.45 -7.47
C CYS A 21 11.60 11.68 -7.20
N GLN A 22 12.20 11.85 -6.02
CA GLN A 22 13.42 11.15 -5.64
C GLN A 22 13.21 9.72 -5.12
N GLY A 23 11.99 9.20 -5.14
CA GLY A 23 11.68 7.81 -4.81
C GLY A 23 10.92 7.61 -3.50
N LEU A 24 10.52 8.67 -2.80
CA LEU A 24 9.63 8.53 -1.64
C LEU A 24 8.27 7.97 -2.09
N ARG A 25 7.78 6.95 -1.37
CA ARG A 25 6.48 6.32 -1.59
C ARG A 25 5.73 6.18 -0.26
N PRO A 26 4.39 6.07 -0.27
CA PRO A 26 3.61 5.89 0.95
C PRO A 26 4.08 4.65 1.72
N ARG A 27 3.98 4.67 3.05
CA ARG A 27 4.32 3.54 3.91
C ARG A 27 3.05 2.99 4.56
N PHE A 28 3.06 1.71 4.87
CA PHE A 28 2.01 1.04 5.63
C PHE A 28 2.46 0.84 7.07
N ASN A 29 1.56 1.11 8.00
CA ASN A 29 1.74 0.87 9.43
C ASN A 29 1.10 -0.44 9.90
N ILE A 30 0.66 -1.26 8.93
CA ILE A 30 0.10 -2.59 9.10
C ILE A 30 0.81 -3.53 8.12
N LYS A 31 0.81 -4.82 8.41
CA LYS A 31 1.17 -5.85 7.43
C LYS A 31 0.12 -5.83 6.33
N VAL A 32 0.57 -5.69 5.08
CA VAL A 32 -0.25 -5.77 3.88
C VAL A 32 0.13 -7.07 3.15
N PRO A 33 -0.82 -7.83 2.59
CA PRO A 33 -0.47 -9.03 1.84
C PRO A 33 0.43 -8.68 0.65
N GLN A 34 1.49 -9.44 0.44
CA GLN A 34 2.56 -9.13 -0.53
C GLN A 34 2.04 -8.95 -1.96
N LEU A 35 1.01 -9.68 -2.35
CA LEU A 35 0.34 -9.51 -3.65
C LEU A 35 -0.23 -8.10 -3.83
N PHE A 36 -0.81 -7.49 -2.79
CA PHE A 36 -1.25 -6.09 -2.82
C PHE A 36 -0.07 -5.13 -2.86
N VAL A 37 0.99 -5.38 -2.07
CA VAL A 37 2.20 -4.57 -2.08
C VAL A 37 2.80 -4.49 -3.48
N HIS A 38 2.89 -5.63 -4.19
CA HIS A 38 3.38 -5.70 -5.56
C HIS A 38 2.52 -4.91 -6.54
N LEU A 39 1.20 -5.04 -6.45
CA LEU A 39 0.27 -4.27 -7.29
C LEU A 39 0.41 -2.76 -7.05
N ILE A 40 0.49 -2.34 -5.80
CA ILE A 40 0.67 -0.93 -5.40
C ILE A 40 2.01 -0.40 -5.92
N LYS A 41 3.10 -1.17 -5.80
CA LYS A 41 4.41 -0.82 -6.37
C LYS A 41 4.33 -0.63 -7.90
N LYS A 42 3.62 -1.49 -8.64
CA LYS A 42 3.43 -1.27 -10.07
C LYS A 42 2.64 0.01 -10.37
N CYS A 43 1.58 0.29 -9.61
CA CYS A 43 0.78 1.52 -9.76
C CYS A 43 1.59 2.80 -9.46
N LEU A 44 2.54 2.74 -8.54
CA LEU A 44 3.35 3.88 -8.08
C LEU A 44 4.72 3.98 -8.76
N ASP A 45 4.96 3.22 -9.83
CA ASP A 45 6.23 3.25 -10.56
C ASP A 45 6.50 4.66 -11.10
N ALA A 46 7.73 5.15 -10.93
CA ALA A 46 8.16 6.44 -11.43
C ALA A 46 7.97 6.56 -12.96
N TYR A 47 8.13 5.46 -13.69
CA TYR A 47 8.01 5.41 -15.14
C TYR A 47 6.57 5.06 -15.54
N PRO A 48 5.84 5.95 -16.23
CA PRO A 48 4.44 5.71 -16.59
C PRO A 48 4.21 4.44 -17.41
N LEU A 49 5.19 4.02 -18.21
CA LEU A 49 5.12 2.81 -19.04
C LEU A 49 5.10 1.51 -18.22
N ASN A 50 5.60 1.54 -16.98
CA ASN A 50 5.61 0.38 -16.08
C ASN A 50 4.32 0.27 -15.27
N ARG A 51 3.46 1.30 -15.30
CA ARG A 51 2.20 1.30 -14.56
C ARG A 51 1.16 0.44 -15.27
N PRO A 52 0.40 -0.38 -14.54
CA PRO A 52 -0.65 -1.18 -15.13
C PRO A 52 -1.78 -0.27 -15.63
N LYS A 53 -2.41 -0.70 -16.71
CA LYS A 53 -3.65 -0.06 -17.20
C LYS A 53 -4.78 -0.33 -16.23
N THR A 54 -5.76 0.57 -16.17
CA THR A 54 -6.96 0.40 -15.34
C THR A 54 -7.67 -0.95 -15.58
N GLU A 55 -7.71 -1.41 -16.83
CA GLU A 55 -8.33 -2.70 -17.18
C GLU A 55 -7.56 -3.90 -16.60
N GLU A 56 -6.23 -3.82 -16.54
CA GLU A 56 -5.39 -4.87 -15.93
C GLU A 56 -5.59 -4.92 -14.42
N ILE A 57 -5.64 -3.74 -13.77
CA ILE A 57 -5.95 -3.63 -12.34
C ILE A 57 -7.33 -4.22 -12.06
N ARG A 58 -8.35 -3.85 -12.84
CA ARG A 58 -9.72 -4.35 -12.68
C ARG A 58 -9.76 -5.87 -12.76
N LYS A 59 -9.08 -6.46 -13.76
CA LYS A 59 -9.00 -7.91 -13.93
C LYS A 59 -8.37 -8.59 -12.72
N ILE A 60 -7.22 -8.10 -12.25
CA ILE A 60 -6.53 -8.65 -11.06
C ILE A 60 -7.45 -8.61 -9.84
N LEU A 61 -8.10 -7.46 -9.58
CA LEU A 61 -8.99 -7.30 -8.43
C LEU A 61 -10.23 -8.19 -8.51
N SER A 62 -10.83 -8.36 -9.70
CA SER A 62 -11.94 -9.28 -9.91
C SER A 62 -11.55 -10.73 -9.65
N GLU A 63 -10.38 -11.16 -10.14
CA GLU A 63 -9.88 -12.52 -9.88
C GLU A 63 -9.63 -12.78 -8.39
N TRP A 64 -9.10 -11.78 -7.67
CA TRP A 64 -8.93 -11.88 -6.22
C TRP A 64 -10.27 -11.96 -5.48
N TYR A 65 -11.22 -11.11 -5.85
CA TYR A 65 -12.57 -11.10 -5.27
C TYR A 65 -13.28 -12.45 -5.47
N ASP A 66 -13.22 -12.99 -6.69
CA ASP A 66 -13.83 -14.27 -7.04
C ASP A 66 -13.20 -15.46 -6.30
N ARG A 67 -11.91 -15.40 -5.98
CA ARG A 67 -11.22 -16.43 -5.18
C ARG A 67 -11.63 -16.38 -3.72
N LEU A 68 -11.73 -15.17 -3.16
CA LEU A 68 -12.16 -14.96 -1.77
C LEU A 68 -13.64 -15.30 -1.57
N SER A 69 -14.50 -14.95 -2.53
CA SER A 69 -15.94 -15.23 -2.43
C SER A 69 -16.26 -16.74 -2.45
N ARG A 70 -15.41 -17.56 -3.08
CA ARG A 70 -15.57 -19.01 -3.14
C ARG A 70 -15.14 -19.73 -1.86
N SER A 71 -14.30 -19.12 -1.01
CA SER A 71 -13.92 -19.73 0.26
C SER A 71 -14.96 -19.57 1.37
N ASP A 72 -15.83 -18.57 1.26
CA ASP A 72 -16.78 -18.21 2.32
C ASP A 72 -18.11 -18.98 2.23
N SER A 73 -18.33 -19.74 1.15
CA SER A 73 -19.52 -20.58 1.01
C SER A 73 -19.37 -21.88 1.79
N GLU A 74 -20.05 -21.99 2.94
CA GLU A 74 -20.16 -23.19 3.82
C GLU A 74 -20.81 -24.43 3.15
N TRP A 75 -21.04 -24.43 1.83
CA TRP A 75 -21.90 -25.37 1.13
C TRP A 75 -21.18 -26.25 0.10
N ASP A 76 -19.98 -26.72 0.42
CA ASP A 76 -19.40 -27.87 -0.29
C ASP A 76 -18.57 -28.77 0.64
N ASP A 77 -19.24 -29.76 1.22
CA ASP A 77 -18.67 -30.83 2.04
C ASP A 77 -18.05 -31.96 1.20
N ARG A 78 -17.62 -31.69 -0.05
CA ARG A 78 -17.01 -32.73 -0.90
C ARG A 78 -15.77 -32.26 -1.66
N LEU A 79 -14.63 -32.74 -1.18
CA LEU A 79 -13.43 -33.00 -1.97
C LEU A 79 -12.73 -31.75 -2.55
N TYR A 80 -12.55 -30.71 -1.73
CA TYR A 80 -11.54 -29.69 -2.04
C TYR A 80 -10.25 -30.05 -1.31
N ASP A 81 -9.20 -30.30 -2.07
CA ASP A 81 -7.86 -30.48 -1.54
C ASP A 81 -7.51 -29.23 -0.70
N GLN A 82 -7.34 -29.45 0.60
CA GLN A 82 -6.98 -28.42 1.58
C GLN A 82 -5.61 -27.78 1.27
N SER A 83 -4.86 -28.35 0.31
CA SER A 83 -3.58 -27.84 -0.17
C SER A 83 -3.66 -26.54 -0.99
N ASP A 84 -4.85 -26.17 -1.48
CA ASP A 84 -5.03 -25.07 -2.45
C ASP A 84 -5.69 -23.83 -1.84
N GLN A 85 -5.31 -23.49 -0.59
CA GLN A 85 -5.45 -22.10 -0.15
C GLN A 85 -4.73 -21.23 -1.17
N SER A 86 -5.48 -20.39 -1.89
CA SER A 86 -4.85 -19.47 -2.82
C SER A 86 -3.84 -18.64 -2.04
N GLU A 87 -2.62 -18.46 -2.56
CA GLU A 87 -1.54 -17.69 -1.91
C GLU A 87 -2.05 -16.36 -1.31
N LEU A 88 -3.01 -15.73 -1.97
CA LEU A 88 -3.74 -14.56 -1.49
C LEU A 88 -4.40 -14.75 -0.11
N GLN A 89 -5.18 -15.81 0.10
CA GLN A 89 -5.85 -16.09 1.38
C GLN A 89 -4.83 -16.33 2.50
N LYS A 90 -3.77 -17.07 2.19
CA LYS A 90 -2.69 -17.33 3.14
C LYS A 90 -2.03 -16.03 3.59
N GLN A 91 -1.69 -15.15 2.65
CA GLN A 91 -1.09 -13.85 2.96
C GLN A 91 -2.06 -12.91 3.69
N ILE A 92 -3.36 -12.95 3.39
CA ILE A 92 -4.39 -12.19 4.14
C ILE A 92 -4.45 -12.67 5.59
N LYS A 93 -4.57 -13.99 5.79
CA LYS A 93 -4.64 -14.56 7.14
C LYS A 93 -3.38 -14.25 7.95
N GLU A 94 -2.21 -14.38 7.36
CA GLU A 94 -0.94 -14.01 7.99
C GLU A 94 -0.92 -12.53 8.37
N ALA A 95 -1.34 -11.65 7.46
CA ALA A 95 -1.42 -10.22 7.72
C ALA A 95 -2.40 -9.90 8.87
N ASP A 96 -3.56 -10.54 8.89
CA ASP A 96 -4.57 -10.34 9.94
C ASP A 96 -4.10 -10.85 11.30
N GLU A 97 -3.41 -11.99 11.36
CA GLU A 97 -2.81 -12.54 12.59
C GLU A 97 -1.75 -11.58 13.16
N ILE A 98 -0.83 -11.09 12.30
CA ILE A 98 0.21 -10.12 12.69
C ILE A 98 -0.43 -8.81 13.13
N ASN A 99 -1.36 -8.28 12.35
CA ASN A 99 -2.02 -7.01 12.65
C ASN A 99 -2.80 -7.12 13.96
N SER A 100 -3.54 -8.20 14.20
CA SER A 100 -4.28 -8.40 15.45
C SER A 100 -3.39 -8.44 16.70
N SER A 101 -2.10 -8.80 16.55
CA SER A 101 -1.11 -8.81 17.63
C SER A 101 -0.49 -7.43 17.93
N LEU A 102 -0.69 -6.43 17.07
CA LEU A 102 -0.22 -5.07 17.33
C LEU A 102 -0.96 -4.49 18.54
N PRO A 103 -0.31 -3.62 19.34
CA PRO A 103 -0.92 -3.03 20.51
C PRO A 103 -2.31 -2.46 20.19
N SER A 104 -3.34 -2.93 20.90
CA SER A 104 -4.74 -2.60 20.57
C SER A 104 -5.02 -1.10 20.56
N ASN A 105 -4.29 -0.30 21.35
CA ASN A 105 -4.37 1.16 21.32
C ASN A 105 -3.90 1.77 19.99
N SER A 106 -2.90 1.20 19.33
CA SER A 106 -2.41 1.68 18.04
C SER A 106 -3.43 1.45 16.92
N ILE A 107 -3.93 0.20 16.79
CA ILE A 107 -4.92 -0.16 15.76
C ILE A 107 -6.28 0.47 16.03
N LEU A 108 -6.75 0.44 17.28
CA LEU A 108 -8.04 1.03 17.64
C LEU A 108 -8.04 2.53 17.34
N SER A 109 -6.91 3.21 17.54
CA SER A 109 -6.81 4.63 17.26
C SER A 109 -6.70 4.99 15.77
N ILE A 110 -6.04 4.13 14.98
CA ILE A 110 -6.03 4.22 13.50
C ILE A 110 -7.43 3.94 12.92
N SER A 111 -8.09 2.89 13.43
CA SER A 111 -9.41 2.47 12.96
C SER A 111 -10.50 3.49 13.31
N LEU A 112 -10.52 4.03 14.53
CA LEU A 112 -11.51 5.02 14.94
C LEU A 112 -11.23 6.43 14.39
N GLY A 113 -10.09 6.65 13.70
CA GLY A 113 -9.68 7.96 13.21
C GLY A 113 -9.41 8.97 14.34
N LEU A 114 -9.06 8.47 15.54
CA LEU A 114 -9.01 9.27 16.76
C LEU A 114 -7.63 9.89 17.04
N THR A 115 -6.51 9.41 16.47
CA THR A 115 -5.17 9.94 16.84
C THR A 115 -4.11 9.98 15.74
N TYR A 116 -4.44 10.31 14.49
CA TYR A 116 -3.37 10.71 13.57
C TYR A 116 -3.46 12.21 13.28
N GLU A 117 -2.41 12.92 13.66
CA GLU A 117 -2.32 14.36 13.44
C GLU A 117 -2.05 14.61 11.96
N THR A 118 -2.87 15.45 11.35
CA THR A 118 -2.60 15.94 10.01
C THR A 118 -1.82 17.25 10.10
N HIS A 119 -0.79 17.40 9.29
CA HIS A 119 -0.12 18.67 9.10
C HIS A 119 -1.14 19.70 8.61
N SER A 120 -1.12 20.92 9.15
CA SER A 120 -2.08 21.98 8.79
C SER A 120 -2.04 22.38 7.31
N GLU A 121 -0.95 22.06 6.63
CA GLU A 121 -0.73 22.30 5.19
C GLU A 121 -0.90 21.02 4.34
N ALA A 122 -1.37 19.92 4.92
CA ALA A 122 -1.77 18.74 4.17
C ALA A 122 -3.11 19.02 3.47
N VAL A 123 -3.16 18.82 2.15
CA VAL A 123 -4.35 19.05 1.33
C VAL A 123 -4.76 17.78 0.62
N TYR A 124 -5.94 17.26 0.97
CA TYR A 124 -6.53 16.02 0.44
C TYR A 124 -7.63 16.23 -0.59
N THR A 125 -7.96 17.49 -0.87
CA THR A 125 -8.83 17.87 -1.97
C THR A 125 -8.02 18.08 -3.24
N SER A 126 -8.66 17.90 -4.39
CA SER A 126 -8.04 18.14 -5.68
C SER A 126 -7.59 19.61 -5.80
N ARG A 127 -6.35 19.82 -6.24
CA ARG A 127 -5.80 21.14 -6.57
C ARG A 127 -4.69 21.02 -7.61
N LEU A 128 -4.45 22.12 -8.31
CA LEU A 128 -3.32 22.22 -9.24
C LEU A 128 -1.99 22.24 -8.48
N LEU A 129 -1.07 21.34 -8.80
CA LEU A 129 0.31 21.37 -8.33
C LEU A 129 1.17 22.03 -9.40
N ASN A 130 1.57 23.28 -9.17
CA ASN A 130 2.39 24.05 -10.10
C ASN A 130 3.80 24.28 -9.50
N PHE A 131 4.56 23.19 -9.39
CA PHE A 131 5.94 23.24 -8.92
C PHE A 131 6.89 23.24 -10.13
N ASN A 132 7.75 24.25 -10.21
CA ASN A 132 8.78 24.32 -11.23
C ASN A 132 10.05 23.60 -10.77
N ASN A 133 10.88 23.14 -11.73
CA ASN A 133 12.21 22.56 -11.47
C ASN A 133 12.21 21.30 -10.57
N LEU A 134 11.17 20.46 -10.67
CA LEU A 134 11.18 19.15 -10.01
C LEU A 134 12.26 18.25 -10.65
N PRO A 135 12.96 17.41 -9.86
CA PRO A 135 13.91 16.46 -10.41
C PRO A 135 13.20 15.38 -11.23
N GLU A 136 13.96 14.70 -12.11
CA GLU A 136 13.44 13.55 -12.84
C GLU A 136 12.96 12.46 -11.86
N PRO A 137 11.72 11.94 -12.04
CA PRO A 137 11.20 10.89 -11.19
C PRO A 137 12.04 9.62 -11.28
N LYS A 138 12.37 9.04 -10.13
CA LYS A 138 13.00 7.72 -10.01
C LYS A 138 12.31 6.86 -8.96
N ASN A 139 12.50 5.55 -9.08
CA ASN A 139 12.18 4.61 -8.00
C ASN A 139 13.31 4.60 -6.96
N SER A 140 13.02 4.17 -5.73
CA SER A 140 14.06 3.93 -4.73
C SER A 140 14.94 2.73 -5.14
N ASP A 141 16.17 2.67 -4.64
CA ASP A 141 17.13 1.62 -5.03
C ASP A 141 16.65 0.20 -4.64
N ASP A 142 15.82 0.11 -3.60
CA ASP A 142 15.24 -1.11 -3.05
C ASP A 142 13.81 -1.40 -3.55
N TYR A 143 13.33 -0.67 -4.55
CA TYR A 143 11.91 -0.66 -4.91
C TYR A 143 11.36 -2.05 -5.26
N TYR A 144 12.14 -2.84 -5.99
CA TYR A 144 11.80 -4.21 -6.38
C TYR A 144 12.33 -5.28 -5.42
N ASP A 145 12.90 -4.91 -4.26
CA ASP A 145 13.29 -5.91 -3.28
C ASP A 145 12.03 -6.59 -2.71
N GLU A 146 11.89 -7.88 -3.02
CA GLU A 146 10.77 -8.72 -2.60
C GLU A 146 10.79 -8.99 -1.09
N ARG A 147 11.92 -8.78 -0.41
CA ARG A 147 12.05 -8.89 1.06
C ARG A 147 11.45 -7.69 1.79
N ASN A 148 11.03 -6.67 1.04
CA ASN A 148 10.53 -5.42 1.58
C ASN A 148 9.01 -5.45 1.64
N ASP A 149 8.50 -6.22 2.61
CA ASP A 149 7.08 -6.47 2.85
C ASP A 149 6.33 -5.22 3.33
N ASN A 150 7.07 -4.29 3.92
CA ASN A 150 6.62 -2.95 4.25
C ASN A 150 7.63 -2.03 3.59
N ILE A 151 7.20 -0.96 2.93
CA ILE A 151 8.04 -0.01 2.18
C ILE A 151 9.10 0.62 3.11
N ILE A 152 10.20 -0.10 3.36
CA ILE A 152 11.30 0.24 4.27
C ILE A 152 12.61 0.04 3.51
N SER A 153 13.14 1.12 2.98
CA SER A 153 14.49 1.44 3.39
C SER A 153 14.56 2.90 3.77
N GLU A 154 14.81 3.14 5.05
CA GLU A 154 15.64 4.28 5.41
C GLU A 154 17.06 3.94 5.03
N LYS A 155 17.39 4.07 3.74
CA LYS A 155 18.76 4.29 3.32
C LYS A 155 18.79 5.47 2.35
N PHE A 156 18.49 6.65 2.88
CA PHE A 156 19.13 7.85 2.35
C PHE A 156 20.59 7.80 2.78
N SER A 157 21.44 7.11 2.01
CA SER A 157 22.88 7.33 2.07
C SER A 157 23.18 8.64 1.35
N GLY A 158 22.84 9.76 1.98
CA GLY A 158 23.37 11.07 1.61
C GLY A 158 24.70 11.28 2.30
N LYS A 159 25.80 11.16 1.55
CA LYS A 159 27.02 11.92 1.83
C LYS A 159 26.91 13.25 1.12
#